data_AF-A0A7K1DIP1-F1
#
_entry.id   AF-A0A7K1DIP1-F1
#
_cell.length_a   1.000
_cell.length_b   1.000
_cell.length_c   1.000
_cell.angle_alpha   90.00
_cell.angle_beta   90.00
_cell.angle_gamma   90.00
#
_symmetry.space_group_name_H-M   'P 1'
#
loop_
_entity.id
_entity.type
_entity.pdbx_description
1 polymer ?
#
loop_
_entity_poly.entity_id
_entity_poly.type
_entity_poly.pdbx_seq_one_letter_code
_entity_poly.pdbx_strand_id
1 'polypeptide(L)'
;MVASDVLERVLAKGRSTGAEFAEVYIEDKRSTSAGLDDGKVEQVTSGRDRGAGIRVIAGETTGFAHTSDLSERGLLAAAEAAAVAAKQGGGGVNKVQLGTELRHAVNTVKISPDGVEKSRKVELLKRADAAARAVNSAIVQVSAGYGDSLRRILVANSNGVLSADDQVRTLLRVSVVATGDGGMQTGYDSLGHTIGFELFDENDVEELAIRAAKQAV
;
A
#
# COMPACT_ATOMS: atom_id res chain seq x y z
N MET A 1 2.95 -15.31 -10.23
CA MET A 1 2.49 -15.55 -8.84
C MET A 1 3.11 -16.85 -8.37
N VAL A 2 3.19 -17.08 -7.05
CA VAL A 2 3.73 -18.33 -6.50
C VAL A 2 2.70 -19.44 -6.72
N ALA A 3 3.14 -20.62 -7.16
CA ALA A 3 2.25 -21.73 -7.45
C ALA A 3 1.69 -22.35 -6.16
N SER A 4 0.46 -22.88 -6.22
CA SER A 4 -0.23 -23.43 -5.04
C SER A 4 0.53 -24.58 -4.38
N ASP A 5 1.14 -25.45 -5.19
CA ASP A 5 1.94 -26.59 -4.70
C ASP A 5 3.19 -26.13 -3.93
N VAL A 6 3.80 -25.01 -4.34
CA VAL A 6 4.89 -24.37 -3.60
C VAL A 6 4.38 -23.85 -2.25
N LEU A 7 3.23 -23.16 -2.24
CA LEU A 7 2.63 -22.65 -1.01
C LEU A 7 2.30 -23.78 -0.02
N GLU A 8 1.76 -24.89 -0.50
CA GLU A 8 1.50 -26.09 0.31
C GLU A 8 2.79 -26.63 0.95
N ARG A 9 3.88 -26.74 0.19
CA ARG A 9 5.19 -27.16 0.71
C ARG A 9 5.73 -26.18 1.76
N VAL A 10 5.58 -24.88 1.53
CA VAL A 10 6.01 -23.83 2.46
C VAL A 10 5.20 -23.88 3.77
N LEU A 11 3.89 -24.07 3.69
CA LEU A 11 3.01 -24.21 4.86
C LEU A 11 3.31 -25.50 5.63
N ALA A 12 3.54 -26.61 4.93
CA ALA A 12 3.96 -27.87 5.53
C ALA A 12 5.32 -27.71 6.26
N LYS A 13 6.26 -26.97 5.66
CA LYS A 13 7.53 -26.63 6.30
C LYS A 13 7.35 -25.77 7.55
N GLY A 14 6.46 -24.76 7.50
CA GLY A 14 6.11 -23.96 8.67
C GLY A 14 5.58 -24.79 9.84
N ARG A 15 4.86 -25.89 9.55
CA ARG A 15 4.29 -26.81 10.54
C ARG A 15 5.20 -28.00 10.90
N SER A 16 6.44 -28.06 10.40
CA SER A 16 7.31 -29.23 10.62
C SER A 16 7.75 -29.41 12.07
N THR A 17 7.67 -28.35 12.88
CA THR A 17 8.03 -28.34 14.32
C THR A 17 6.83 -28.54 15.24
N GLY A 18 5.70 -29.04 14.72
CA GLY A 18 4.50 -29.36 15.52
C GLY A 18 3.50 -28.21 15.68
N ALA A 19 3.73 -27.06 15.04
CA ALA A 19 2.83 -25.91 15.09
C ALA A 19 1.40 -26.22 14.61
N GLU A 20 0.38 -25.64 15.25
CA GLU A 20 -1.02 -25.81 14.86
C GLU A 20 -1.36 -25.00 13.60
N PHE A 21 -0.69 -23.86 13.40
CA PHE A 21 -1.01 -22.95 12.30
C PHE A 21 0.24 -22.43 11.58
N ALA A 22 0.13 -22.30 10.26
CA ALA A 22 1.08 -21.57 9.43
C ALA A 22 0.33 -20.74 8.38
N GLU A 23 0.86 -19.57 8.05
CA GLU A 23 0.33 -18.66 7.04
C GLU A 23 1.47 -18.03 6.24
N VAL A 24 1.25 -17.91 4.94
CA VAL A 24 2.10 -17.17 4.00
C VAL A 24 1.30 -15.97 3.51
N TYR A 25 1.88 -14.79 3.70
CA TYR A 25 1.39 -13.52 3.18
C TYR A 25 2.35 -13.02 2.11
N ILE A 26 1.90 -12.85 0.87
CA ILE A 26 2.73 -12.33 -0.24
C ILE A 26 2.19 -10.98 -0.66
N GLU A 27 3.09 -10.02 -0.86
CA GLU A 27 2.77 -8.68 -1.37
C GLU A 27 3.66 -8.33 -2.57
N ASP A 28 3.06 -7.69 -3.58
CA ASP A 28 3.73 -6.97 -4.66
C ASP A 28 3.05 -5.61 -4.82
N LYS A 29 3.72 -4.57 -4.33
CA LYS A 29 3.21 -3.20 -4.29
C LYS A 29 4.06 -2.32 -5.19
N ARG A 30 3.42 -1.60 -6.10
CA ARG A 30 3.99 -0.46 -6.82
C ARG A 30 3.40 0.80 -6.25
N SER A 31 4.21 1.84 -6.12
CA SER A 31 3.74 3.15 -5.67
C SER A 31 4.42 4.26 -6.44
N THR A 32 3.67 5.34 -6.65
CA THR A 32 4.22 6.62 -7.10
C THR A 32 3.78 7.71 -6.14
N SER A 33 4.67 8.61 -5.80
CA SER A 33 4.35 9.83 -5.07
C SER A 33 5.01 11.03 -5.73
N ALA A 34 4.35 12.18 -5.63
CA ALA A 34 4.91 13.45 -6.04
C ALA A 34 4.59 14.51 -4.98
N GLY A 35 5.56 15.36 -4.68
CA GLY A 35 5.42 16.47 -3.74
C GLY A 35 5.72 17.80 -4.42
N LEU A 36 4.88 18.79 -4.14
CA LEU A 36 5.11 20.18 -4.47
C LEU A 36 5.16 20.97 -3.16
N ASP A 37 6.15 21.84 -3.04
CA ASP A 37 6.23 22.84 -2.00
C ASP A 37 6.64 24.18 -2.62
N ASP A 38 5.92 25.24 -2.25
CA ASP A 38 6.17 26.61 -2.69
C ASP A 38 6.37 26.77 -4.22
N GLY A 39 5.45 26.20 -5.00
CA GLY A 39 5.46 26.26 -6.46
C GLY A 39 6.52 25.38 -7.14
N LYS A 40 7.36 24.67 -6.38
CA LYS A 40 8.40 23.77 -6.88
C LYS A 40 8.06 22.32 -6.62
N VAL A 41 8.29 21.49 -7.63
CA VAL A 41 8.18 20.04 -7.47
C VAL A 41 9.46 19.56 -6.79
N GLU A 42 9.36 19.22 -5.51
CA GLU A 42 10.50 18.80 -4.69
C GLU A 42 10.93 17.37 -5.02
N GLN A 43 9.97 16.46 -5.21
CA GLN A 43 10.26 15.04 -5.39
C GLN A 43 9.19 14.35 -6.22
N VAL A 44 9.63 13.46 -7.13
CA VAL A 44 8.78 12.44 -7.75
C VAL A 44 9.44 11.09 -7.55
N THR A 45 8.82 10.24 -6.74
CA THR A 45 9.34 8.92 -6.37
C THR A 45 8.43 7.85 -6.96
N SER A 46 9.03 6.80 -7.51
CA SER A 46 8.31 5.57 -7.87
C SER A 46 9.09 4.38 -7.34
N GLY A 47 8.39 3.43 -6.72
CA GLY A 47 8.98 2.28 -6.07
C GLY A 47 8.19 1.01 -6.30
N ARG A 48 8.84 -0.12 -6.04
CA ARG A 48 8.19 -1.43 -6.00
C ARG A 48 8.73 -2.24 -4.84
N ASP A 49 7.84 -2.59 -3.91
CA ASP A 49 8.13 -3.45 -2.78
C ASP A 49 7.51 -4.82 -3.03
N ARG A 50 8.31 -5.88 -2.92
CA ARG A 50 7.83 -7.24 -3.16
C ARG A 50 8.47 -8.20 -2.17
N GLY A 51 7.64 -9.04 -1.55
CA GLY A 51 8.12 -10.00 -0.57
C GLY A 51 7.02 -10.89 0.00
N ALA A 52 7.43 -11.77 0.91
CA ALA A 52 6.54 -12.64 1.66
C ALA A 52 6.86 -12.57 3.15
N GLY A 53 5.82 -12.59 3.98
CA GLY A 53 5.89 -12.86 5.41
C GLY A 53 5.31 -14.25 5.69
N ILE A 54 5.95 -14.98 6.60
CA ILE A 54 5.50 -16.30 7.02
C ILE A 54 5.34 -16.29 8.53
N ARG A 55 4.13 -16.62 8.98
CA ARG A 55 3.75 -16.68 10.38
C ARG A 55 3.45 -18.11 10.76
N VAL A 56 4.00 -18.57 11.88
CA VAL A 56 3.78 -19.91 12.45
C VAL A 56 3.36 -19.75 13.90
N ILE A 57 2.32 -20.47 14.33
CA ILE A 57 1.79 -20.41 15.69
C ILE A 57 1.83 -21.82 16.29
N ALA A 58 2.47 -21.93 17.45
CA ALA A 58 2.56 -23.14 18.27
C ALA A 58 2.15 -22.79 19.70
N GLY A 59 0.96 -23.22 20.13
CA GLY A 59 0.37 -22.83 21.41
C GLY A 59 0.29 -21.30 21.57
N GLU A 60 1.00 -20.76 22.55
CA GLU A 60 1.08 -19.31 22.82
C GLU A 60 2.26 -18.61 22.11
N THR A 61 3.13 -19.35 21.41
CA THR A 61 4.29 -18.78 20.71
C THR A 61 4.00 -18.54 19.24
N THR A 62 4.37 -17.35 18.76
CA THR A 62 4.34 -16.99 17.35
C THR A 62 5.76 -16.81 16.82
N GLY A 63 6.11 -17.59 15.79
CA GLY A 63 7.30 -17.39 14.99
C GLY A 63 6.96 -16.63 13.71
N PHE A 64 7.84 -15.72 13.31
CA PHE A 64 7.67 -14.92 12.11
C PHE A 64 9.00 -14.74 11.39
N ALA A 65 8.97 -14.83 10.06
CA ALA A 65 10.08 -14.50 9.19
C ALA A 65 9.57 -13.87 7.90
N HIS A 66 10.43 -13.13 7.21
CA HIS A 66 10.09 -12.50 5.94
C HIS A 66 11.23 -12.63 4.92
N THR A 67 10.91 -12.50 3.65
CA THR A 67 11.87 -12.59 2.53
C THR A 67 11.42 -11.76 1.34
N SER A 68 12.36 -11.17 0.61
CA SER A 68 12.12 -10.59 -0.72
C SER A 68 12.34 -11.61 -1.86
N ASP A 69 12.94 -12.76 -1.55
CA ASP A 69 13.10 -13.89 -2.49
C ASP A 69 11.84 -14.75 -2.48
N LEU A 70 10.99 -14.55 -3.50
CA LEU A 70 9.75 -15.30 -3.71
C LEU A 70 9.94 -16.60 -4.50
N SER A 71 11.18 -17.06 -4.69
CA SER A 71 11.41 -18.43 -5.13
C SER A 71 11.00 -19.43 -4.06
N GLU A 72 10.72 -20.67 -4.46
CA GLU A 72 10.42 -21.75 -3.52
C GLU A 72 11.50 -21.87 -2.43
N ARG A 73 12.77 -21.76 -2.81
CA ARG A 73 13.91 -21.79 -1.87
C ARG A 73 13.83 -20.69 -0.83
N GLY A 74 13.58 -19.44 -1.25
CA GLY A 74 13.49 -18.30 -0.35
C GLY A 74 12.30 -18.42 0.62
N LEU A 75 11.16 -18.88 0.12
CA LEU A 75 9.96 -19.11 0.93
C LEU A 75 10.16 -20.26 1.93
N LEU A 76 10.76 -21.37 1.52
CA LEU A 76 11.06 -22.49 2.42
C LEU A 76 12.04 -22.08 3.53
N ALA A 77 13.06 -21.27 3.21
CA ALA A 77 14.00 -20.76 4.19
C ALA A 77 13.32 -19.85 5.24
N ALA A 78 12.43 -18.96 4.79
CA ALA A 78 11.64 -18.13 5.71
C ALA A 78 10.68 -18.99 6.55
N ALA A 79 10.04 -20.01 5.97
CA ALA A 79 9.16 -20.90 6.72
C ALA A 79 9.90 -21.69 7.80
N GLU A 80 11.11 -22.17 7.49
CA GLU A 80 11.98 -22.83 8.46
C GLU A 80 12.36 -21.88 9.61
N ALA A 81 12.77 -20.66 9.31
CA ALA A 81 13.11 -19.67 10.34
C ALA A 81 11.91 -19.37 11.25
N ALA A 82 10.71 -19.18 10.68
CA ALA A 82 9.49 -18.98 11.45
C ALA A 82 9.14 -20.22 12.31
N ALA A 83 9.27 -21.43 11.76
CA ALA A 83 8.99 -22.67 12.47
C ALA A 83 9.95 -22.91 13.65
N VAL A 84 11.23 -22.56 13.50
CA VAL A 84 12.23 -22.61 14.57
C VAL A 84 11.91 -21.60 15.67
N ALA A 85 11.54 -20.37 15.30
CA ALA A 85 11.17 -19.33 16.26
C ALA A 85 9.89 -19.66 17.06
N ALA A 86 8.95 -20.40 16.46
CA ALA A 86 7.73 -20.83 17.13
C ALA A 86 7.91 -22.10 18.00
N LYS A 87 9.04 -22.78 17.93
CA LYS A 87 9.19 -24.16 18.42
C LYS A 87 8.97 -24.27 19.94
N GLN A 88 7.97 -25.06 20.35
CA GLN A 88 7.75 -25.45 21.75
C GLN A 88 8.08 -26.94 22.06
N GLY A 89 8.49 -27.72 21.05
CA GLY A 89 8.73 -29.17 21.16
C GLY A 89 7.61 -29.99 20.52
N GLY A 90 7.94 -31.21 20.06
CA GLY A 90 7.06 -32.01 19.19
C GLY A 90 7.37 -31.83 17.69
N GLY A 91 6.94 -32.78 16.86
CA GLY A 91 7.21 -32.78 15.41
C GLY A 91 6.43 -33.86 14.66
N GLY A 92 6.21 -33.65 13.37
CA GLY A 92 5.46 -34.57 12.51
C GLY A 92 5.32 -34.05 11.07
N VAL A 93 4.90 -34.93 10.16
CA VAL A 93 4.60 -34.54 8.77
C VAL A 93 3.14 -34.09 8.69
N ASN A 94 2.94 -32.79 8.52
CA ASN A 94 1.62 -32.20 8.31
C ASN A 94 1.41 -31.95 6.82
N LYS A 95 0.49 -32.70 6.19
CA LYS A 95 0.03 -32.38 4.83
C LYS A 95 -0.91 -31.18 4.90
N VAL A 96 -0.63 -30.17 4.09
CA VAL A 96 -1.51 -29.01 3.88
C VAL A 96 -2.08 -29.13 2.47
N GLN A 97 -3.38 -28.93 2.34
CA GLN A 97 -4.07 -28.88 1.06
C GLN A 97 -4.79 -27.54 0.98
N LEU A 98 -4.49 -26.75 -0.03
CA LEU A 98 -5.14 -25.47 -0.25
C LEU A 98 -6.47 -25.66 -0.99
N GLY A 99 -7.45 -24.83 -0.65
CA GLY A 99 -8.69 -24.72 -1.41
C GLY A 99 -8.50 -23.99 -2.74
N THR A 100 -9.61 -23.78 -3.45
CA THR A 100 -9.61 -22.94 -4.66
C THR A 100 -9.24 -21.51 -4.31
N GLU A 101 -8.41 -20.89 -5.15
CA GLU A 101 -8.05 -19.48 -5.00
C GLU A 101 -9.30 -18.59 -5.11
N LEU A 102 -9.58 -17.84 -4.05
CA LEU A 102 -10.63 -16.83 -4.04
C LEU A 102 -10.04 -15.47 -4.38
N ARG A 103 -10.63 -14.78 -5.37
CA ARG A 103 -10.28 -13.40 -5.72
C ARG A 103 -11.40 -12.46 -5.37
N HIS A 104 -11.08 -11.40 -4.64
CA HIS A 104 -12.03 -10.37 -4.26
C HIS A 104 -11.82 -9.13 -5.12
N ALA A 105 -12.74 -8.85 -6.05
CA ALA A 105 -12.74 -7.58 -6.77
C ALA A 105 -13.58 -6.58 -5.96
N VAL A 106 -12.93 -5.79 -5.12
CA VAL A 106 -13.64 -4.86 -4.20
C VAL A 106 -14.03 -3.55 -4.88
N ASN A 107 -13.27 -3.12 -5.90
CA ASN A 107 -13.49 -1.85 -6.61
C ASN A 107 -13.22 -2.00 -8.11
N THR A 108 -13.89 -1.20 -8.94
CA THR A 108 -13.58 -1.10 -10.37
C THR A 108 -12.58 0.03 -10.59
N VAL A 109 -11.46 -0.28 -11.25
CA VAL A 109 -10.42 0.68 -11.61
C VAL A 109 -10.52 0.94 -13.11
N LYS A 110 -10.93 2.15 -13.49
CA LYS A 110 -11.10 2.53 -14.91
C LYS A 110 -9.77 2.93 -15.54
N ILE A 111 -8.94 3.67 -14.81
CA ILE A 111 -7.65 4.18 -15.27
C ILE A 111 -6.57 3.77 -14.27
N SER A 112 -5.78 2.76 -14.63
CA SER A 112 -4.67 2.29 -13.79
C SER A 112 -3.63 3.42 -13.57
N PRO A 113 -3.31 3.80 -12.32
CA PRO A 113 -2.32 4.85 -12.05
C PRO A 113 -0.89 4.52 -12.55
N ASP A 114 -0.55 3.23 -12.70
CA ASP A 114 0.76 2.77 -13.20
C ASP A 114 0.97 3.11 -14.69
N GLY A 115 -0.12 3.26 -15.45
CA GLY A 115 -0.10 3.64 -16.86
C GLY A 115 -0.17 5.15 -17.11
N VAL A 116 -0.27 5.97 -16.05
CA VAL A 116 -0.39 7.42 -16.17
C VAL A 116 0.98 8.07 -16.09
N GLU A 117 1.29 8.90 -17.09
CA GLU A 117 2.52 9.68 -17.16
C GLU A 117 2.75 10.53 -15.90
N LYS A 118 4.00 10.54 -15.42
CA LYS A 118 4.38 11.31 -14.21
C LYS A 118 4.11 12.80 -14.36
N SER A 119 4.19 13.34 -15.58
CA SER A 119 3.87 14.74 -15.89
C SER A 119 2.41 15.08 -15.56
N ARG A 120 1.45 14.20 -15.89
CA ARG A 120 0.02 14.40 -15.55
C ARG A 120 -0.20 14.41 -14.03
N LYS A 121 0.53 13.56 -13.30
CA LYS A 121 0.47 13.52 -11.82
C LYS A 121 1.00 14.83 -11.20
N VAL A 122 2.10 15.36 -11.75
CA VAL A 122 2.70 16.64 -11.34
C VAL A 122 1.79 17.83 -11.71
N GLU A 123 1.11 17.77 -12.84
CA GLU A 123 0.19 18.82 -13.27
C GLU A 123 -0.94 19.05 -12.26
N LEU A 124 -1.47 17.99 -11.63
CA LEU A 124 -2.46 18.11 -10.55
C LEU A 124 -1.95 18.98 -9.39
N LEU A 125 -0.67 18.80 -9.01
CA LEU A 125 -0.05 19.58 -7.93
C LEU A 125 0.08 21.06 -8.30
N LYS A 126 0.49 21.34 -9.54
CA LYS A 126 0.64 22.72 -10.04
C LYS A 126 -0.70 23.44 -10.13
N ARG A 127 -1.75 22.74 -10.58
CA ARG A 127 -3.12 23.27 -10.62
C ARG A 127 -3.62 23.60 -9.21
N ALA A 128 -3.40 22.70 -8.25
CA ALA A 128 -3.75 22.95 -6.85
C ALA A 128 -2.99 24.15 -6.24
N ASP A 129 -1.67 24.25 -6.46
CA ASP A 129 -0.86 25.39 -5.99
C ASP A 129 -1.36 26.73 -6.55
N ALA A 130 -1.57 26.80 -7.86
CA ALA A 130 -2.07 28.02 -8.51
C ALA A 130 -3.46 28.42 -7.99
N ALA A 131 -4.38 27.45 -7.86
CA ALA A 131 -5.73 27.69 -7.37
C ALA A 131 -5.77 28.17 -5.92
N ALA A 132 -4.98 27.55 -5.03
CA ALA A 132 -4.89 27.97 -3.63
C ALA A 132 -4.39 29.42 -3.51
N ARG A 133 -3.29 29.76 -4.19
CA ARG A 133 -2.68 31.11 -4.12
C ARG A 133 -3.59 32.20 -4.68
N ALA A 134 -4.44 31.88 -5.65
CA ALA A 134 -5.38 32.82 -6.23
C ALA A 134 -6.49 33.26 -5.25
N VAL A 135 -6.68 32.56 -4.13
CA VAL A 135 -7.74 32.87 -3.16
C VAL A 135 -7.45 34.13 -2.35
N ASN A 136 -6.21 34.31 -1.86
CA ASN A 136 -5.87 35.43 -0.98
C ASN A 136 -4.35 35.70 -0.98
N SER A 137 -3.95 36.97 -1.01
CA SER A 137 -2.55 37.40 -0.93
C SER A 137 -1.87 37.10 0.41
N ALA A 138 -2.63 36.81 1.46
CA ALA A 138 -2.12 36.40 2.77
C ALA A 138 -1.49 34.99 2.75
N ILE A 139 -1.73 34.21 1.69
CA ILE A 139 -1.18 32.85 1.55
C ILE A 139 0.31 32.94 1.25
N VAL A 140 1.11 32.37 2.14
CA VAL A 140 2.58 32.42 2.09
C VAL A 140 3.20 31.09 1.69
N GLN A 141 2.51 29.98 1.91
CA GLN A 141 2.98 28.66 1.54
C GLN A 141 1.84 27.76 1.08
N VAL A 142 2.09 26.99 0.03
CA VAL A 142 1.23 25.89 -0.40
C VAL A 142 2.09 24.66 -0.60
N SER A 143 1.67 23.55 0.03
CA SER A 143 2.26 22.25 -0.17
C SER A 143 1.18 21.29 -0.68
N ALA A 144 1.47 20.59 -1.78
CA ALA A 144 0.55 19.61 -2.37
C ALA A 144 1.25 18.26 -2.50
N GLY A 145 0.50 17.19 -2.25
CA GLY A 145 1.02 15.83 -2.32
C GLY A 145 0.09 14.93 -3.13
N TYR A 146 0.67 14.21 -4.08
CA TYR A 146 0.02 13.15 -4.83
C TYR A 146 0.58 11.80 -4.39
N GLY A 147 -0.27 10.78 -4.30
CA GLY A 147 0.14 9.41 -4.06
C GLY A 147 -0.78 8.40 -4.73
N ASP A 148 -0.19 7.40 -5.37
CA ASP A 148 -0.90 6.20 -5.79
C ASP A 148 -0.16 4.92 -5.40
N SER A 149 -0.91 3.84 -5.28
CA SER A 149 -0.35 2.50 -5.15
C SER A 149 -1.23 1.44 -5.79
N LEU A 150 -0.57 0.45 -6.39
CA LEU A 150 -1.15 -0.78 -6.88
C LEU A 150 -0.54 -1.93 -6.07
N ARG A 151 -1.34 -2.60 -5.26
CA ARG A 151 -0.90 -3.59 -4.29
C ARG A 151 -1.61 -4.90 -4.55
N ARG A 152 -0.86 -5.93 -4.95
CA ARG A 152 -1.37 -7.29 -5.11
C ARG A 152 -0.99 -8.11 -3.90
N ILE A 153 -1.96 -8.78 -3.30
CA ILE A 153 -1.75 -9.60 -2.11
C ILE A 153 -2.23 -11.02 -2.35
N LEU A 154 -1.57 -11.97 -1.70
CA LEU A 154 -1.99 -13.37 -1.63
C LEU A 154 -1.79 -13.88 -0.21
N VAL A 155 -2.81 -14.53 0.33
CA VAL A 155 -2.82 -15.15 1.64
C VAL A 155 -3.10 -16.64 1.47
N ALA A 156 -2.20 -17.48 1.98
CA ALA A 156 -2.40 -18.91 2.05
C ALA A 156 -2.15 -19.41 3.48
N ASN A 157 -2.97 -20.31 4.01
CA ASN A 157 -2.74 -20.84 5.36
C ASN A 157 -3.03 -22.34 5.49
N SER A 158 -2.57 -22.91 6.60
CA SER A 158 -2.66 -24.34 6.88
C SER A 158 -4.08 -24.87 7.12
N ASN A 159 -5.07 -23.99 7.23
CA ASN A 159 -6.49 -24.37 7.31
C ASN A 159 -7.12 -24.48 5.91
N GLY A 160 -6.32 -24.37 4.86
CA GLY A 160 -6.76 -24.51 3.46
C GLY A 160 -7.21 -23.21 2.81
N VAL A 161 -7.03 -22.04 3.46
CA VAL A 161 -7.33 -20.75 2.82
C VAL A 161 -6.30 -20.48 1.74
N LEU A 162 -6.77 -20.10 0.55
CA LEU A 162 -5.99 -19.47 -0.51
C LEU A 162 -6.81 -18.30 -1.07
N SER A 163 -6.39 -17.08 -0.82
CA SER A 163 -7.13 -15.86 -1.18
C SER A 163 -6.19 -14.80 -1.73
N ALA A 164 -6.65 -14.03 -2.71
CA ALA A 164 -5.90 -12.93 -3.31
C ALA A 164 -6.77 -11.69 -3.52
N ASP A 165 -6.13 -10.52 -3.55
CA ASP A 165 -6.77 -9.22 -3.77
C ASP A 165 -5.82 -8.27 -4.51
N ASP A 166 -6.39 -7.43 -5.36
CA ASP A 166 -5.70 -6.40 -6.13
C ASP A 166 -6.26 -5.03 -5.71
N GLN A 167 -5.44 -4.28 -4.97
CA GLN A 167 -5.85 -3.04 -4.32
C GLN A 167 -5.21 -1.85 -5.02
N VAL A 168 -6.05 -0.90 -5.47
CA VAL A 168 -5.61 0.39 -5.96
C VAL A 168 -5.99 1.46 -4.95
N ARG A 169 -5.07 2.38 -4.66
CA ARG A 169 -5.34 3.58 -3.86
C ARG A 169 -4.76 4.77 -4.57
N THR A 170 -5.56 5.83 -4.69
CA THR A 170 -5.16 7.10 -5.30
C THR A 170 -5.55 8.22 -4.36
N LEU A 171 -4.67 9.19 -4.13
CA LEU A 171 -4.91 10.33 -3.25
C LEU A 171 -4.21 11.61 -3.70
N LEU A 172 -4.81 12.73 -3.36
CA LEU A 172 -4.24 14.07 -3.39
C LEU A 172 -4.51 14.75 -2.05
N ARG A 173 -3.55 15.53 -1.56
CA ARG A 173 -3.70 16.38 -0.38
C ARG A 173 -3.12 17.76 -0.65
N VAL A 174 -3.69 18.78 -0.03
CA VAL A 174 -3.23 20.17 -0.10
C VAL A 174 -3.21 20.75 1.30
N SER A 175 -2.11 21.39 1.65
CA SER A 175 -1.94 22.17 2.88
C SER A 175 -1.59 23.60 2.49
N VAL A 176 -2.27 24.57 3.07
CA VAL A 176 -2.10 25.99 2.77
C VAL A 176 -1.81 26.73 4.07
N VAL A 177 -0.80 27.58 4.08
CA VAL A 177 -0.48 28.46 5.20
C VAL A 177 -0.69 29.90 4.78
N ALA A 178 -1.47 30.63 5.57
CA ALA A 178 -1.62 32.06 5.44
C ALA A 178 -1.06 32.78 6.67
N THR A 179 -0.61 34.02 6.48
CA THR A 179 -0.15 34.89 7.56
C THR A 179 -0.98 36.17 7.60
N GLY A 180 -1.31 36.62 8.79
CA GLY A 180 -2.03 37.87 9.01
C GLY A 180 -1.84 38.39 10.44
N ASP A 181 -2.66 39.35 10.83
CA ASP A 181 -2.55 40.03 12.14
C ASP A 181 -2.69 39.07 13.33
N GLY A 182 -3.42 37.96 13.15
CA GLY A 182 -3.58 36.89 14.13
C GLY A 182 -2.47 35.84 14.15
N GLY A 183 -1.42 36.01 13.35
CA GLY A 183 -0.34 35.03 13.16
C GLY A 183 -0.59 34.06 12.00
N MET A 184 0.16 32.96 11.97
CA MET A 184 0.05 31.95 10.92
C MET A 184 -1.13 31.02 11.17
N GLN A 185 -1.91 30.78 10.11
CA GLN A 185 -3.03 29.86 10.09
C GLN A 185 -2.83 28.82 8.99
N THR A 186 -3.40 27.63 9.18
CA THR A 186 -3.24 26.50 8.25
C THR A 186 -4.59 25.91 7.89
N GLY A 187 -4.81 25.71 6.59
CA GLY A 187 -5.94 24.98 6.06
C GLY A 187 -5.49 23.73 5.31
N TYR A 188 -6.35 22.71 5.30
CA TYR A 188 -6.00 21.41 4.76
C TYR A 188 -7.22 20.76 4.12
N ASP A 189 -7.02 20.15 2.96
CA ASP A 189 -8.02 19.28 2.35
C ASP A 189 -7.36 18.11 1.62
N SER A 190 -8.08 17.00 1.47
CA SER A 190 -7.58 15.80 0.80
C SER A 190 -8.70 15.00 0.16
N LEU A 191 -8.36 14.36 -0.97
CA LEU A 191 -9.22 13.47 -1.73
C LEU A 191 -8.50 12.14 -1.90
N GLY A 192 -9.10 11.06 -1.46
CA GLY A 192 -8.50 9.73 -1.61
C GLY A 192 -9.54 8.62 -1.65
N HIS A 193 -9.37 7.69 -2.59
CA HIS A 193 -10.29 6.59 -2.82
C HIS A 193 -9.54 5.31 -3.24
N THR A 194 -10.25 4.18 -3.18
CA THR A 194 -9.79 2.87 -3.66
C THR A 194 -10.08 2.66 -5.16
N ILE A 195 -9.92 3.72 -5.96
CA ILE A 195 -10.12 3.74 -7.41
C ILE A 195 -8.86 4.25 -8.11
N GLY A 196 -8.84 4.18 -9.44
CA GLY A 196 -7.70 4.62 -10.24
C GLY A 196 -7.59 6.14 -10.41
N PHE A 197 -6.89 6.53 -11.46
CA PHE A 197 -6.64 7.93 -11.80
C PHE A 197 -7.90 8.67 -12.24
N GLU A 198 -8.98 7.96 -12.58
CA GLU A 198 -10.32 8.52 -12.83
C GLU A 198 -10.82 9.38 -11.67
N LEU A 199 -10.27 9.21 -10.46
CA LEU A 199 -10.53 10.06 -9.31
C LEU A 199 -10.41 11.56 -9.64
N PHE A 200 -9.41 11.93 -10.46
CA PHE A 200 -9.14 13.33 -10.83
C PHE A 200 -9.86 13.79 -12.10
N ASP A 201 -10.52 12.87 -12.80
CA ASP A 201 -11.47 13.22 -13.87
C ASP A 201 -12.87 13.45 -13.27
N GLU A 202 -13.18 12.77 -12.17
CA GLU A 202 -14.48 12.84 -11.47
C GLU A 202 -14.52 13.94 -10.38
N ASN A 203 -13.37 14.48 -9.97
CA ASN A 203 -13.27 15.47 -8.90
C ASN A 203 -12.28 16.58 -9.26
N ASP A 204 -12.65 17.81 -8.95
CA ASP A 204 -11.82 18.98 -9.21
C ASP A 204 -10.80 19.23 -8.09
N VAL A 205 -9.51 19.18 -8.46
CA VAL A 205 -8.38 19.42 -7.57
C VAL A 205 -8.22 20.90 -7.21
N GLU A 206 -8.71 21.81 -8.06
CA GLU A 206 -8.65 23.25 -7.83
C GLU A 206 -9.63 23.65 -6.73
N GLU A 207 -10.87 23.13 -6.77
CA GLU A 207 -11.86 23.32 -5.70
C GLU A 207 -11.39 22.77 -4.36
N LEU A 208 -10.70 21.63 -4.35
CA LEU A 208 -10.08 21.09 -3.15
C LEU A 208 -9.03 22.03 -2.57
N ALA A 209 -8.16 22.59 -3.41
CA ALA A 209 -7.15 23.54 -3.00
C ALA A 209 -7.76 24.87 -2.52
N ILE A 210 -8.84 25.32 -3.16
CA ILE A 210 -9.59 26.52 -2.76
C ILE A 210 -10.22 26.34 -1.38
N ARG A 211 -10.78 25.16 -1.06
CA ARG A 211 -11.32 24.88 0.28
C ARG A 211 -10.22 24.91 1.35
N ALA A 212 -9.07 24.29 1.09
CA ALA A 212 -7.92 24.35 1.99
C ALA A 212 -7.46 25.81 2.18
N ALA A 213 -7.38 26.59 1.10
CA ALA A 213 -7.00 28.00 1.16
C ALA A 213 -7.99 28.86 1.95
N LYS A 214 -9.30 28.69 1.74
CA LYS A 214 -10.37 29.39 2.49
C LYS A 214 -10.35 29.06 3.97
N GLN A 215 -9.95 27.85 4.35
CA GLN A 215 -9.79 27.48 5.75
C GLN A 215 -8.57 28.15 6.40
N ALA A 216 -7.53 28.43 5.61
CA ALA A 216 -6.31 29.05 6.11
C ALA A 216 -6.45 30.56 6.38
N VAL A 217 -7.44 31.24 5.79
CA VAL A 217 -7.59 32.71 5.80
C VAL A 217 -8.74 33.21 6.65
#